data_AF-A0A931W005-F1
#
_entry.id   AF-A0A931W005-F1
#
_cell.length_a   1.000
_cell.length_b   1.000
_cell.length_c   1.000
_cell.angle_alpha   90.00
_cell.angle_beta   90.00
_cell.angle_gamma   90.00
#
_symmetry.space_group_name_H-M   'P 1'
#
loop_
_entity.id
_entity.type
_entity.pdbx_description
1 polymer ?
#
loop_
_entity_poly.entity_id
_entity_poly.type
_entity_poly.pdbx_seq_one_letter_code
_entity_poly.pdbx_strand_id
1 'polypeptide(L)'
;MAAHWVFFTDLDGTLLDHSTYQWTAARRALQALRRRGSALVIVTSKSRAEVWPLLRDLRRRDPFVVENGGAIYLPGDYFPFRMEGAEGVEKSWQRVALGTPRRRLVA
;
A
#
# COMPACT_ATOMS: atom_id res chain seq x y z
N MET A 1 3.59 -20.92 -17.24
CA MET A 1 3.61 -19.48 -16.88
C MET A 1 3.53 -19.37 -15.37
N ALA A 2 4.39 -18.59 -14.72
CA ALA A 2 4.25 -18.35 -13.28
C ALA A 2 3.03 -17.44 -13.06
N ALA A 3 2.09 -17.85 -12.20
CA ALA A 3 0.96 -17.01 -11.84
C ALA A 3 1.45 -15.82 -11.00
N HIS A 4 1.23 -14.61 -11.49
CA HIS A 4 1.50 -13.38 -10.75
C HIS A 4 0.32 -13.05 -9.85
N TRP A 5 0.37 -13.57 -8.62
CA TRP A 5 -0.63 -13.27 -7.60
C TRP A 5 -0.43 -11.89 -6.99
N VAL A 6 -1.54 -11.23 -6.69
CA VAL A 6 -1.59 -9.98 -5.92
C VAL A 6 -2.31 -10.28 -4.62
N PHE A 7 -1.65 -9.98 -3.50
CA PHE A 7 -2.20 -10.18 -2.16
C PHE A 7 -2.61 -8.85 -1.58
N PHE A 8 -3.80 -8.79 -1.01
CA PHE A 8 -4.30 -7.64 -0.28
C PHE A 8 -4.32 -7.98 1.20
N THR A 9 -3.87 -7.05 2.05
CA THR A 9 -3.86 -7.26 3.49
C THR A 9 -4.23 -5.98 4.22
N ASP A 10 -5.08 -6.13 5.24
CA ASP A 10 -5.17 -5.13 6.29
C ASP A 10 -3.93 -5.20 7.22
N LEU A 11 -3.79 -4.20 8.10
CA LEU A 11 -2.73 -4.11 9.08
C LEU A 11 -3.15 -4.61 10.46
N ASP A 12 -3.98 -3.86 11.19
CA ASP A 12 -4.21 -4.09 12.62
C ASP A 12 -5.01 -5.36 12.87
N GLY A 13 -4.44 -6.31 13.60
CA GLY A 13 -5.07 -7.61 13.83
C GLY A 13 -5.10 -8.51 12.59
N THR A 14 -4.43 -8.11 11.49
CA THR A 14 -4.31 -8.89 10.26
C THR A 14 -2.84 -9.19 9.95
N LEU A 15 -2.08 -8.24 9.41
CA LEU A 15 -0.64 -8.41 9.18
C LEU A 15 0.17 -8.13 10.45
N LEU A 16 -0.27 -7.12 11.20
CA LEU A 16 0.33 -6.72 12.47
C LEU A 16 -0.41 -7.42 13.59
N ASP A 17 0.35 -8.08 14.46
CA ASP A 17 -0.17 -8.60 15.70
C ASP A 17 -0.84 -7.49 16.52
N HIS A 18 -2.03 -7.76 17.05
CA HIS A 18 -2.87 -6.75 17.70
C HIS A 18 -2.24 -6.18 18.98
N SER A 19 -1.41 -6.96 19.68
CA SER A 19 -0.83 -6.56 20.96
C SER A 19 0.57 -5.96 20.81
N THR A 20 1.36 -6.48 19.89
CA THR A 20 2.78 -6.10 19.73
C THR A 20 3.03 -5.19 18.53
N TYR A 21 2.04 -5.04 17.63
CA TYR A 21 2.17 -4.32 16.36
C TYR A 21 3.29 -4.86 15.45
N GLN A 22 3.73 -6.11 15.68
CA GLN A 22 4.79 -6.73 14.90
C GLN A 22 4.24 -7.58 13.75
N TRP A 23 4.92 -7.57 12.61
CA TRP A 23 4.63 -8.44 11.46
C TRP A 23 5.43 -9.75 11.46
N THR A 24 6.28 -9.98 12.48
CA THR A 24 7.28 -11.05 12.52
C THR A 24 6.67 -12.46 12.43
N ALA A 25 5.44 -12.64 12.94
CA ALA A 25 4.67 -13.87 12.77
C ALA A 25 4.44 -14.22 11.28
N ALA A 26 4.19 -13.21 10.44
CA ALA A 26 3.96 -13.37 9.01
C ALA A 26 5.26 -13.50 8.17
N ARG A 27 6.45 -13.47 8.80
CA ARG A 27 7.76 -13.45 8.11
C ARG A 27 7.90 -14.53 7.04
N ARG A 28 7.48 -15.77 7.33
CA ARG A 28 7.58 -16.89 6.39
C ARG A 28 6.72 -16.65 5.13
N ALA A 29 5.49 -16.18 5.32
CA ALA A 29 4.58 -15.86 4.22
C ALA A 29 5.12 -14.68 3.39
N LEU A 30 5.57 -13.61 4.04
CA LEU A 30 6.14 -12.44 3.37
C LEU A 30 7.37 -12.80 2.52
N GLN A 31 8.25 -13.66 3.03
CA GLN A 31 9.39 -14.18 2.26
C GLN A 31 8.95 -15.05 1.07
N ALA A 32 7.93 -15.88 1.26
CA ALA A 32 7.36 -16.70 0.21
C ALA A 32 6.73 -15.87 -0.92
N LEU A 33 6.10 -14.74 -0.61
CA LEU A 33 5.59 -13.78 -1.58
C LEU A 33 6.73 -13.13 -2.37
N ARG A 34 7.77 -12.64 -1.69
CA ARG A 34 8.93 -12.02 -2.35
C ARG A 34 9.61 -12.99 -3.33
N ARG A 35 9.85 -14.24 -2.93
CA ARG A 35 10.48 -15.25 -3.80
C ARG A 35 9.67 -15.58 -5.05
N ARG A 36 8.35 -15.38 -5.01
CA ARG A 36 7.44 -15.62 -6.14
C ARG A 36 7.22 -14.37 -7.00
N GLY A 37 7.82 -13.24 -6.64
CA GLY A 37 7.53 -11.96 -7.31
C GLY A 37 6.07 -11.53 -7.17
N SER A 38 5.38 -11.95 -6.09
CA SER A 38 4.00 -11.59 -5.83
C SER A 38 3.93 -10.23 -5.13
N ALA A 39 3.02 -9.38 -5.60
CA ALA A 39 2.76 -8.07 -5.02
C ALA A 39 1.98 -8.22 -3.69
N LEU A 40 2.28 -7.37 -2.72
CA LEU A 40 1.52 -7.25 -1.48
C LEU A 40 1.02 -5.81 -1.33
N VAL A 41 -0.28 -5.62 -1.47
CA VAL A 41 -0.96 -4.33 -1.33
C VAL A 41 -1.53 -4.22 0.08
N ILE A 42 -1.01 -3.26 0.85
CA ILE A 42 -1.58 -2.91 2.15
C ILE A 42 -2.85 -2.08 1.92
N VAL A 43 -3.93 -2.40 2.62
CA VAL A 43 -5.21 -1.67 2.58
C VAL A 43 -5.63 -1.39 4.01
N THR A 44 -5.62 -0.14 4.43
CA THR A 44 -5.80 0.18 5.87
C THR A 44 -6.50 1.51 6.11
N SER A 45 -7.04 1.68 7.31
CA SER A 45 -7.55 2.95 7.83
C SER A 45 -6.43 3.93 8.19
N LYS A 46 -5.19 3.45 8.38
CA LYS A 46 -4.04 4.28 8.73
C LYS A 46 -3.70 5.31 7.66
N SER A 47 -3.07 6.39 8.08
CA SER A 47 -2.52 7.42 7.20
C SER A 47 -1.27 6.95 6.46
N ARG A 48 -0.89 7.67 5.39
CA ARG A 48 0.41 7.47 4.70
C ARG A 48 1.59 7.53 5.66
N ALA A 49 1.57 8.46 6.61
CA ALA A 49 2.69 8.69 7.53
C ALA A 49 2.94 7.47 8.44
N GLU A 50 1.88 6.75 8.80
CA GLU A 50 1.97 5.53 9.62
C GLU A 50 2.36 4.29 8.80
N VAL A 51 1.91 4.19 7.55
CA VAL A 51 2.25 3.04 6.68
C VAL A 51 3.68 3.12 6.16
N TRP A 52 4.22 4.33 5.99
CA TRP A 52 5.53 4.55 5.36
C TRP A 52 6.71 3.88 6.08
N PRO A 53 6.87 3.99 7.42
CA PRO A 53 7.90 3.25 8.15
C PRO A 53 7.77 1.74 7.97
N LEU A 54 6.55 1.21 8.04
CA LEU A 54 6.28 -0.22 7.89
C LEU A 54 6.69 -0.74 6.50
N LEU A 55 6.40 -0.01 5.42
CA LEU A 55 6.84 -0.39 4.07
C LEU A 55 8.37 -0.45 3.96
N ARG A 56 9.09 0.48 4.60
CA ARG A 56 10.55 0.48 4.64
C ARG A 56 11.09 -0.73 5.40
N ASP A 57 10.51 -1.06 6.55
CA ASP A 57 10.89 -2.22 7.35
C ASP A 57 10.62 -3.54 6.62
N LEU A 58 9.46 -3.60 5.95
CA LEU A 58 9.09 -4.68 5.06
C LEU A 58 9.87 -4.66 3.74
N ARG A 59 10.78 -3.70 3.50
CA ARG A 59 11.56 -3.54 2.26
C ARG A 59 10.69 -3.76 1.01
N ARG A 60 9.49 -3.17 1.01
CA ARG A 60 8.52 -3.26 -0.08
C ARG A 60 8.36 -1.91 -0.75
N ARG A 61 8.06 -1.98 -2.05
CA ARG A 61 7.79 -0.83 -2.91
C ARG A 61 6.48 -1.03 -3.68
N ASP A 62 5.62 -1.91 -3.19
CA ASP A 62 4.31 -2.20 -3.77
C ASP A 62 3.33 -1.04 -3.48
N PRO A 63 2.28 -0.85 -4.30
CA PRO A 63 1.21 0.09 -4.02
C PRO A 63 0.51 -0.20 -2.69
N PHE A 64 -0.07 0.83 -2.08
CA PHE A 64 -0.85 0.70 -0.86
C PHE A 64 -2.00 1.71 -0.80
N VAL A 65 -3.03 1.36 -0.03
CA VAL A 65 -4.26 2.12 0.16
C VAL A 65 -4.36 2.55 1.62
N VAL A 66 -4.66 3.83 1.83
CA VAL A 66 -4.71 4.46 3.16
C VAL A 66 -6.08 5.08 3.42
N GLU A 67 -6.31 5.47 4.68
CA GLU A 67 -7.47 6.26 5.10
C GLU A 67 -8.79 5.64 4.62
N ASN A 68 -8.92 4.31 4.73
CA ASN A 68 -10.09 3.54 4.30
C ASN A 68 -10.46 3.73 2.82
N GLY A 69 -9.45 3.87 1.95
CA GLY A 69 -9.67 4.12 0.53
C GLY A 69 -9.71 5.60 0.17
N GLY A 70 -9.27 6.50 1.05
CA GLY A 70 -9.12 7.91 0.70
C GLY A 70 -8.10 8.15 -0.42
N ALA A 71 -7.01 7.37 -0.43
CA ALA A 71 -5.98 7.47 -1.45
C ALA A 71 -5.22 6.16 -1.71
N ILE A 72 -4.72 6.02 -2.93
CA ILE A 72 -3.74 5.01 -3.35
C ILE A 72 -2.39 5.68 -3.53
N TYR A 73 -1.33 5.10 -2.96
CA TYR A 73 0.05 5.50 -3.19
C TYR A 73 0.79 4.39 -3.94
N LEU A 74 1.57 4.77 -4.96
CA LEU A 74 2.36 3.85 -5.76
C LEU A 74 3.66 4.50 -6.24
N PRO A 75 4.71 3.72 -6.55
CA PRO A 75 5.89 4.27 -7.21
C PRO A 75 5.55 4.79 -8.60
N GLY A 76 6.19 5.89 -9.02
CA GLY A 76 5.91 6.52 -10.31
C GLY A 76 6.34 5.70 -11.53
N ASP A 77 7.19 4.69 -11.32
CA ASP A 77 7.68 3.73 -12.30
C ASP A 77 7.00 2.34 -12.18
N TYR A 78 5.94 2.22 -11.37
CA TYR A 78 5.36 0.91 -11.04
C TYR A 78 4.57 0.28 -12.20
N PHE A 79 3.82 1.09 -12.95
CA PHE A 79 3.05 0.66 -14.12
C PHE A 79 3.63 1.25 -15.41
N PRO A 80 3.54 0.54 -16.54
CA PRO A 80 4.00 1.05 -17.84
C PRO A 80 3.05 2.11 -18.44
N PHE A 81 2.03 2.52 -17.69
CA PHE A 81 1.02 3.50 -18.08
C PHE A 81 0.80 4.50 -16.95
N ARG A 82 0.31 5.69 -17.32
CA ARG A 82 -0.08 6.72 -16.35
C ARG A 82 -1.46 6.42 -15.80
N MET A 83 -1.60 6.47 -14.48
CA MET A 83 -2.93 6.41 -13.84
C MET A 83 -3.63 7.76 -13.92
N GLU A 84 -4.90 7.75 -14.29
CA GLU A 84 -5.74 8.94 -14.29
C GLU A 84 -5.87 9.51 -12.87
N GLY A 85 -5.80 10.84 -12.74
CA GLY A 85 -5.82 11.49 -11.42
C GLY A 85 -4.56 11.28 -10.57
N ALA A 86 -3.51 10.63 -11.11
CA ALA A 86 -2.25 10.49 -10.39
C ALA A 86 -1.49 11.82 -10.32
N GLU A 87 -1.20 12.23 -9.09
CA GLU A 87 -0.43 13.40 -8.73
C GLU A 87 0.93 12.98 -8.18
N GLY A 88 2.00 13.68 -8.58
CA GLY A 88 3.34 13.43 -8.05
C GLY A 88 3.42 13.81 -6.58
N VAL A 89 4.02 12.94 -5.77
CA VAL A 89 4.38 13.20 -4.37
C VAL A 89 5.87 12.92 -4.17
N GLU A 90 6.40 13.25 -2.99
CA GLU A 90 7.84 13.11 -2.70
C GLU A 90 8.40 11.70 -2.99
N LYS A 91 9.71 11.65 -3.29
CA LYS A 91 10.52 10.41 -3.41
C LYS A 91 10.15 9.47 -4.57
N SER A 92 9.71 10.03 -5.70
CA SER A 92 9.30 9.26 -6.89
C SER A 92 8.06 8.39 -6.67
N TRP A 93 7.15 8.86 -5.81
CA TRP A 93 5.83 8.27 -5.61
C TRP A 93 4.76 9.12 -6.25
N GLN A 94 3.63 8.48 -6.52
CA GLN A 94 2.42 9.10 -7.00
C GLN A 94 1.28 8.79 -6.03
N ARG A 95 0.29 9.68 -6.02
CA ARG A 95 -0.96 9.53 -5.27
C ARG A 95 -2.14 9.63 -6.22
N VAL A 96 -3.08 8.71 -6.10
CA VAL A 96 -4.43 8.82 -6.66
C VAL A 96 -5.41 9.02 -5.51
N ALA A 97 -6.06 10.17 -5.45
CA ALA A 97 -7.16 10.42 -4.50
C ALA A 97 -8.45 9.80 -5.06
N LEU A 98 -9.13 8.96 -4.29
CA LEU A 98 -10.36 8.30 -4.75
C LEU A 98 -11.63 9.08 -4.38
N GLY A 99 -11.52 10.02 -3.43
CA GLY A 99 -12.62 10.87 -2.99
C GLY A 99 -12.73 12.19 -3.76
N THR A 100 -13.91 12.79 -3.68
CA THR A 100 -14.15 14.16 -4.19
C THR A 100 -13.62 15.19 -3.19
N PRO A 101 -12.88 16.24 -3.64
CA PRO A 101 -12.46 17.32 -2.74
C PRO A 101 -13.65 17.95 -2.01
N ARG A 102 -13.56 18.09 -0.68
CA ARG A 102 -14.65 18.62 0.17
C ARG A 102 -15.28 19.90 -0.40
N ARG A 103 -14.47 20.83 -0.92
CA ARG A 103 -14.93 22.10 -1.53
C ARG A 103 -15.94 21.93 -2.66
N ARG A 104 -15.98 20.77 -3.34
CA ARG A 104 -16.97 20.45 -4.37
C ARG A 104 -18.24 19.79 -3.83
N LEU A 105 -18.21 19.28 -2.61
CA LEU A 105 -19.35 18.63 -1.95
C LEU A 105 -20.18 19.62 -1.13
N VAL A 106 -19.58 20.72 -0.70
CA VAL A 106 -20.22 21.75 0.13
C VAL A 106 -20.66 22.98 -0.67
N ALA A 107 -20.66 22.88 -2.01
CA ALA A 107 -21.08 23.92 -2.94
C ALA A 107 -22.56 23.75 -3.33
#